data_AF-A0A442WFH9-F1
#
_entry.id   AF-A0A442WFH9-F1
#
_cell.length_a   1.000
_cell.length_b   1.000
_cell.length_c   1.000
_cell.angle_alpha   90.00
_cell.angle_beta   90.00
_cell.angle_gamma   90.00
#
_symmetry.space_group_name_H-M   'P 1'
#
loop_
_entity.id
_entity.type
_entity.pdbx_description
1 polymer ?
#
loop_
_entity_poly.entity_id
_entity_poly.type
_entity_poly.pdbx_seq_one_letter_code
_entity_poly.pdbx_strand_id
1 'polypeptide(L)'
;MTDPESGLVGQPHTGWTGDKYVQYAAVIVDGPNAGCYDRCTLPLKDNGEPDYDHPFRCYSGSVHLIGYPEGYDVYELFAALGADGSPWHKLGWFRKLMGRWAEHMPGPSKQHPGMVAYYQTPQKRKAGIRTPIKAGKYLKKYFGDVLSEEEIQTYGIEWQQAFSPAVLKVTQDADEIEKVYENGPRSCMAGEADAFAGDCHPARVYAGPDLGIAYCGETDEATARCLVWPAKKVYYPKWYGDYHRLEMALEAAGWRAGEKADFNGARIQRIYNEDDDFYTVPYVDTHDWASDNGEFLVLGRGNIYLRETNGTNSDNPRGGCRCADCERRMREGDSIYVDSSDEYVCRDCYADSYFTCDITDRVYHDSCSVSAPDGWTISEHATERYRSRVFFCDGTDMWYPTSNFDYVTLADGTTYEHNYAIDHAFQCQFSEEWYDNEDMGQLDDGRVFAWEATRHLDEQFWDWKDGAIEIGRIDHPRQLELDLALAA
;
A
#
# COMPACT_ATOMS: atom_id res chain seq x y z
N MET A 1 9.77 33.27 -45.71
CA MET A 1 9.93 34.29 -44.64
C MET A 1 11.36 34.39 -44.05
N THR A 2 12.30 33.55 -44.45
CA THR A 2 13.74 33.86 -44.35
C THR A 2 13.96 35.11 -45.18
N ASP A 3 14.33 36.19 -44.51
CA ASP A 3 14.47 37.50 -45.11
C ASP A 3 15.79 38.08 -44.61
N PRO A 4 16.85 37.96 -45.43
CA PRO A 4 18.16 38.50 -45.09
C PRO A 4 18.13 40.00 -44.78
N GLU A 5 17.27 40.77 -45.45
CA GLU A 5 17.15 42.21 -45.23
C GLU A 5 16.54 42.51 -43.85
N SER A 6 15.67 41.62 -43.37
CA SER A 6 15.14 41.66 -42.01
C SER A 6 16.08 41.03 -40.98
N GLY A 7 17.22 40.45 -41.36
CA GLY A 7 18.15 39.76 -40.46
C GLY A 7 17.66 38.40 -39.95
N LEU A 8 16.70 37.78 -40.66
CA LEU A 8 16.31 36.39 -40.44
C LEU A 8 17.12 35.51 -41.39
N VAL A 9 18.35 35.20 -40.99
CA VAL A 9 19.33 34.43 -41.78
C VAL A 9 19.68 33.13 -41.07
N GLY A 10 20.40 32.24 -41.76
CA GLY A 10 21.01 31.11 -41.09
C GLY A 10 22.15 31.57 -40.17
N GLN A 11 22.36 30.86 -39.08
CA GLN A 11 23.33 31.25 -38.06
C GLN A 11 24.69 30.60 -38.30
N PRO A 12 25.79 31.35 -38.15
CA PRO A 12 27.12 30.77 -38.28
C PRO A 12 27.33 29.71 -37.20
N HIS A 13 27.93 28.58 -37.59
CA HIS A 13 28.26 27.48 -36.69
C HIS A 13 29.63 26.92 -37.03
N THR A 14 30.38 26.51 -36.00
CA THR A 14 31.67 25.83 -36.19
C THR A 14 31.53 24.40 -35.71
N GLY A 15 31.73 23.45 -36.62
CA GLY A 15 31.68 22.04 -36.30
C GLY A 15 32.88 21.59 -35.46
N TRP A 16 32.81 20.37 -34.94
CA TRP A 16 33.86 19.78 -34.08
C TRP A 16 35.24 19.70 -34.75
N THR A 17 35.28 19.63 -36.08
CA THR A 17 36.51 19.61 -36.90
C THR A 17 37.07 21.00 -37.18
N GLY A 18 36.40 22.08 -36.74
CA GLY A 18 36.75 23.46 -37.04
C GLY A 18 36.16 24.00 -38.34
N ASP A 19 35.45 23.16 -39.10
CA ASP A 19 34.77 23.56 -40.33
C ASP A 19 33.64 24.57 -40.04
N LYS A 20 33.49 25.54 -40.94
CA LYS A 20 32.47 26.60 -40.83
C LYS A 20 31.23 26.24 -41.62
N TYR A 21 30.08 26.41 -40.98
CA TYR A 21 28.76 26.12 -41.52
C TYR A 21 27.80 27.27 -41.25
N VAL A 22 26.65 27.19 -41.91
CA VAL A 22 25.48 28.01 -41.59
C VAL A 22 24.31 27.09 -41.24
N GLN A 23 23.69 27.32 -40.09
CA GLN A 23 22.60 26.53 -39.56
C GLN A 23 21.25 27.19 -39.81
N TYR A 24 20.32 26.39 -40.32
CA TYR A 24 18.91 26.73 -40.51
C TYR A 24 18.04 25.74 -39.73
N ALA A 25 16.83 26.15 -39.37
CA ALA A 25 15.77 25.18 -39.17
C ALA A 25 15.24 24.75 -40.53
N ALA A 26 15.10 23.45 -40.74
CA ALA A 26 14.56 22.86 -41.95
C ALA A 26 13.18 22.27 -41.66
N VAL A 27 12.23 22.49 -42.56
CA VAL A 27 10.94 21.80 -42.57
C VAL A 27 10.85 20.99 -43.87
N ILE A 28 10.66 19.69 -43.74
CA ILE A 28 10.50 18.80 -44.90
C ILE A 28 9.07 18.98 -45.43
N VAL A 29 8.91 19.38 -46.68
CA VAL A 29 7.60 19.77 -47.24
C VAL A 29 6.96 18.70 -48.13
N ASP A 30 7.73 17.71 -48.58
CA ASP A 30 7.22 16.59 -49.37
C ASP A 30 7.94 15.28 -49.01
N GLY A 31 7.53 14.18 -49.65
CA GLY A 31 8.08 12.85 -49.38
C GLY A 31 7.53 12.19 -48.11
N PRO A 32 8.09 11.03 -47.73
CA PRO A 32 7.60 10.23 -46.59
C PRO A 32 7.77 10.93 -45.24
N ASN A 33 8.65 11.94 -45.17
CA ASN A 33 8.95 12.71 -43.95
C ASN A 33 8.30 14.10 -43.96
N ALA A 34 7.32 14.36 -44.83
CA ALA A 34 6.63 15.65 -44.90
C ALA A 34 5.99 16.03 -43.55
N GLY A 35 6.27 17.25 -43.10
CA GLY A 35 5.83 17.79 -41.81
C GLY A 35 6.85 17.63 -40.68
N CYS A 36 7.90 16.85 -40.87
CA CYS A 36 9.03 16.80 -39.95
C CYS A 36 9.87 18.08 -40.05
N TYR A 37 10.52 18.44 -38.94
CA TYR A 37 11.48 19.53 -38.88
C TYR A 37 12.79 19.02 -38.29
N ASP A 38 13.90 19.61 -38.74
CA ASP A 38 15.24 19.21 -38.36
C ASP A 38 16.20 20.40 -38.41
N ARG A 39 17.40 20.23 -37.87
CA ARG A 39 18.48 21.19 -37.99
C ARG A 39 19.24 20.91 -39.28
N CYS A 40 19.21 21.86 -40.20
CA CYS A 40 19.98 21.75 -41.43
C CYS A 40 21.25 22.59 -41.33
N THR A 41 22.40 21.92 -41.45
CA THR A 41 23.72 22.55 -41.44
C THR A 41 24.26 22.57 -42.86
N LEU A 42 24.46 23.77 -43.42
CA LEU A 42 25.00 23.97 -44.76
C LEU A 42 26.50 24.27 -44.69
N PRO A 43 27.37 23.52 -45.37
CA PRO A 43 28.77 23.90 -45.50
C PRO A 43 28.90 25.21 -46.29
N LEU A 44 29.94 25.98 -46.00
CA LEU A 44 30.28 27.15 -46.79
C LEU A 44 31.10 26.74 -48.02
N LYS A 45 30.75 27.29 -49.19
CA LYS A 45 31.56 27.24 -50.41
C LYS A 45 32.81 28.12 -50.26
N ASP A 46 33.77 27.98 -51.17
CA ASP A 46 35.03 28.76 -51.15
C ASP A 46 34.80 30.28 -51.17
N ASN A 47 33.69 30.75 -51.73
CA ASN A 47 33.29 32.16 -51.74
C ASN A 47 32.60 32.63 -50.44
N GLY A 48 32.46 31.76 -49.44
CA GLY A 48 31.79 32.03 -48.17
C GLY A 48 30.26 31.92 -48.22
N GLU A 49 29.66 31.51 -49.34
CA GLU A 49 28.21 31.32 -49.44
C GLU A 49 27.78 29.93 -48.97
N PRO A 50 26.59 29.78 -48.37
CA PRO A 50 26.06 28.46 -48.00
C PRO A 50 25.81 27.56 -49.23
N ASP A 51 26.13 26.28 -49.09
CA ASP A 51 25.84 25.28 -50.12
C ASP A 51 24.39 24.79 -50.04
N TYR A 52 23.50 25.50 -50.74
CA TYR A 52 22.07 25.15 -50.82
C TYR A 52 21.75 23.87 -51.59
N ASP A 53 22.73 23.25 -52.25
CA ASP A 53 22.55 21.93 -52.88
C ASP A 53 22.73 20.79 -51.86
N HIS A 54 23.36 21.07 -50.72
CA HIS A 54 23.63 20.10 -49.67
C HIS A 54 22.36 19.44 -49.07
N PRO A 55 21.26 20.17 -48.76
CA PRO A 55 20.04 19.58 -48.20
C PRO A 55 19.43 18.50 -49.08
N PHE A 56 19.46 18.68 -50.41
CA PHE A 56 18.91 17.71 -51.36
C PHE A 56 19.66 16.37 -51.36
N ARG A 57 20.87 16.32 -50.79
CA ARG A 57 21.63 15.08 -50.60
C ARG A 57 21.31 14.40 -49.27
N CYS A 58 20.87 15.17 -48.28
CA CYS A 58 20.63 14.69 -46.92
C CYS A 58 19.17 14.32 -46.65
N TYR A 59 18.22 14.94 -47.37
CA TYR A 59 16.80 14.74 -47.17
C TYR A 59 16.14 14.08 -48.38
N SER A 60 15.24 13.12 -48.12
CA SER A 60 14.40 12.49 -49.13
C SER A 60 13.18 13.35 -49.48
N GLY A 61 13.43 14.55 -50.01
CA GLY A 61 12.38 15.49 -50.40
C GLY A 61 12.84 16.95 -50.47
N SER A 62 11.89 17.83 -50.77
CA SER A 62 12.07 19.27 -50.71
C SER A 62 12.07 19.76 -49.26
N VAL A 63 12.91 20.75 -48.98
CA VAL A 63 13.08 21.33 -47.65
C VAL A 63 12.87 22.84 -47.70
N HIS A 64 12.10 23.36 -46.74
CA HIS A 64 11.93 24.78 -46.51
C HIS A 64 12.88 25.23 -45.39
N LEU A 65 13.86 26.07 -45.73
CA LEU A 65 14.85 26.59 -44.79
C LEU A 65 14.37 27.89 -44.13
N ILE A 66 14.46 27.93 -42.80
CA ILE A 66 13.95 29.01 -41.96
C ILE A 66 15.12 29.65 -41.23
N GLY A 67 15.39 30.90 -41.57
CA GLY A 67 16.31 31.75 -40.82
C GLY A 67 15.69 32.25 -39.52
N TYR A 68 16.56 32.63 -38.59
CA TYR A 68 16.19 33.12 -37.26
C TYR A 68 17.15 34.24 -36.83
N PRO A 69 16.78 35.07 -35.84
CA PRO A 69 17.64 36.18 -35.41
C PRO A 69 18.99 35.69 -34.85
N GLU A 70 20.01 36.55 -34.92
CA GLU A 70 21.32 36.26 -34.34
C GLU A 70 21.23 35.96 -32.84
N GLY A 71 21.99 34.96 -32.38
CA GLY A 71 22.05 34.55 -30.98
C GLY A 71 20.91 33.62 -30.50
N TYR A 72 19.95 33.28 -31.35
CA TYR A 72 18.94 32.26 -31.04
C TYR A 72 19.50 30.85 -31.24
N ASP A 73 19.05 29.90 -30.43
CA ASP A 73 19.27 28.47 -30.67
C ASP A 73 18.18 27.92 -31.60
N VAL A 74 18.58 27.12 -32.60
CA VAL A 74 17.65 26.40 -33.47
C VAL A 74 16.67 25.51 -32.69
N TYR A 75 17.07 24.98 -31.53
CA TYR A 75 16.21 24.16 -30.69
C TYR A 75 15.10 24.98 -30.01
N GLU A 76 15.35 26.25 -29.65
CA GLU A 76 14.30 27.15 -29.19
C GLU A 76 13.28 27.42 -30.29
N LEU A 77 13.74 27.45 -31.54
CA LEU A 77 12.87 27.58 -32.70
C LEU A 77 12.01 26.34 -32.92
N PHE A 78 12.51 25.14 -32.60
CA PHE A 78 11.72 23.90 -32.70
C PHE A 78 10.51 23.90 -31.77
N ALA A 79 10.58 24.53 -30.59
CA ALA A 79 9.40 24.70 -29.75
C ALA A 79 8.33 25.59 -30.41
N ALA A 80 8.74 26.58 -31.21
CA ALA A 80 7.84 27.47 -31.94
C ALA A 80 7.37 26.91 -33.30
N LEU A 81 8.17 26.02 -33.90
CA LEU A 81 7.86 25.28 -35.12
C LEU A 81 7.01 24.04 -34.83
N GLY A 82 7.19 23.44 -33.65
CA GLY A 82 6.49 22.27 -33.19
C GLY A 82 4.99 22.49 -33.26
N ALA A 83 4.34 21.76 -34.16
CA ALA A 83 2.89 21.78 -34.27
C ALA A 83 2.24 20.83 -33.26
N ASP A 84 2.98 20.10 -32.44
CA ASP A 84 2.43 19.05 -31.56
C ASP A 84 1.33 19.56 -30.62
N GLY A 85 1.36 20.84 -30.24
CA GLY A 85 0.30 21.48 -29.47
C GLY A 85 -0.94 21.86 -30.30
N SER A 86 -0.84 21.97 -31.63
CA SER A 86 -1.95 22.30 -32.53
C SER A 86 -2.89 21.09 -32.71
N PRO A 87 -4.22 21.27 -32.69
CA PRO A 87 -5.16 20.19 -32.99
C PRO A 87 -5.00 19.63 -34.41
N TRP A 88 -4.34 20.37 -35.32
CA TRP A 88 -4.23 20.01 -36.73
C TRP A 88 -2.99 19.17 -37.07
N HIS A 89 -2.04 18.97 -36.15
CA HIS A 89 -0.70 18.41 -36.47
C HIS A 89 -0.70 16.98 -37.04
N LYS A 90 -1.76 16.21 -36.79
CA LYS A 90 -1.94 14.86 -37.33
C LYS A 90 -2.68 14.84 -38.66
N LEU A 91 -3.28 15.95 -39.08
CA LEU A 91 -4.07 16.02 -40.31
C LEU A 91 -3.15 16.01 -41.53
N GLY A 92 -3.51 15.21 -42.53
CA GLY A 92 -2.68 15.02 -43.73
C GLY A 92 -2.46 16.30 -44.53
N TRP A 93 -3.47 17.19 -44.61
CA TRP A 93 -3.33 18.49 -45.27
C TRP A 93 -2.33 19.39 -44.54
N PHE A 94 -2.35 19.36 -43.21
CA PHE A 94 -1.52 20.21 -42.38
C PHE A 94 -0.04 19.81 -42.50
N ARG A 95 0.26 18.51 -42.42
CA ARG A 95 1.63 17.98 -42.59
C ARG A 95 2.23 18.35 -43.95
N LYS A 96 1.43 18.24 -45.02
CA LYS A 96 1.85 18.62 -46.39
C LYS A 96 2.11 20.12 -46.56
N LEU A 97 1.51 20.96 -45.71
CA LEU A 97 1.60 22.42 -45.81
C LEU A 97 2.30 23.05 -44.62
N MET A 98 3.04 22.24 -43.85
CA MET A 98 3.73 22.67 -42.64
C MET A 98 4.74 23.79 -42.92
N GLY A 99 5.30 23.87 -44.12
CA GLY A 99 6.12 25.00 -44.54
C GLY A 99 5.40 26.35 -44.39
N ARG A 100 4.13 26.46 -44.82
CA ARG A 100 3.32 27.70 -44.71
C ARG A 100 3.02 28.08 -43.27
N TRP A 101 2.81 27.08 -42.41
CA TRP A 101 2.67 27.27 -40.97
C TRP A 101 3.95 27.80 -40.36
N ALA A 102 5.06 27.13 -40.65
CA ALA A 102 6.38 27.43 -40.12
C ALA A 102 6.88 28.84 -40.48
N GLU A 103 6.47 29.40 -41.62
CA GLU A 103 6.78 30.78 -41.98
C GLU A 103 6.24 31.80 -40.95
N HIS A 104 5.01 31.58 -40.47
CA HIS A 104 4.31 32.50 -39.59
C HIS A 104 4.52 32.20 -38.10
N MET A 105 5.02 31.00 -37.77
CA MET A 105 5.16 30.44 -36.42
C MET A 105 3.92 30.71 -35.53
N PRO A 106 2.72 30.36 -36.01
CA PRO A 106 1.50 30.59 -35.27
C PRO A 106 1.46 29.67 -34.04
N GLY A 107 0.80 30.15 -32.99
CA GLY A 107 0.51 29.38 -31.78
C GLY A 107 -0.69 29.97 -31.05
N PRO A 108 -1.11 29.39 -29.92
CA PRO A 108 -2.16 29.96 -29.09
C PRO A 108 -1.76 31.36 -28.57
N SER A 109 -2.70 32.29 -28.60
CA SER A 109 -2.50 33.64 -28.09
C SER A 109 -2.56 33.65 -26.56
N LYS A 110 -1.48 34.10 -25.91
CA LYS A 110 -1.42 34.26 -24.45
C LYS A 110 -2.29 35.42 -23.94
N GLN A 111 -2.52 36.44 -24.75
CA GLN A 111 -3.29 37.64 -24.36
C GLN A 111 -4.78 37.55 -24.71
N HIS A 112 -5.12 36.76 -25.73
CA HIS A 112 -6.48 36.61 -26.22
C HIS A 112 -6.80 35.12 -26.38
N PRO A 113 -7.20 34.44 -25.28
CA PRO A 113 -7.47 33.01 -25.30
C PRO A 113 -8.44 32.59 -26.42
N GLY A 114 -8.21 31.41 -27.00
CA GLY A 114 -8.95 30.91 -28.17
C GLY A 114 -8.56 31.51 -29.52
N MET A 115 -7.64 32.49 -29.57
CA MET A 115 -7.12 33.06 -30.82
C MET A 115 -5.77 32.43 -31.23
N VAL A 116 -5.48 32.50 -32.53
CA VAL A 116 -4.15 32.21 -33.08
C VAL A 116 -3.33 33.51 -33.01
N ALA A 117 -2.13 33.45 -32.45
CA ALA A 117 -1.14 34.52 -32.49
C ALA A 117 0.04 34.12 -33.40
N TYR A 118 0.34 34.96 -34.40
CA TYR A 118 1.35 34.65 -35.42
C TYR A 118 2.17 35.89 -35.82
N TYR A 119 3.33 35.69 -36.44
CA TYR A 119 4.12 36.78 -37.00
C TYR A 119 3.63 37.12 -38.41
N GLN A 120 3.06 38.32 -38.58
CA GLN A 120 2.50 38.74 -39.86
C GLN A 120 3.56 39.10 -40.90
N THR A 121 4.74 39.57 -40.47
CA THR A 121 5.86 39.96 -41.33
C THR A 121 7.20 39.58 -40.70
N PRO A 122 8.28 39.45 -41.51
CA PRO A 122 9.64 39.25 -41.00
C PRO A 122 10.08 40.27 -39.95
N GLN A 123 9.74 41.54 -40.14
CA GLN A 123 10.11 42.62 -39.21
C GLN A 123 9.40 42.46 -37.86
N LYS A 124 8.11 42.09 -37.87
CA LYS A 124 7.38 41.77 -36.63
C LYS A 124 7.94 40.52 -35.95
N ARG A 125 8.40 39.53 -36.72
CA ARG A 125 9.07 38.34 -36.18
C ARG A 125 10.38 38.68 -35.49
N LYS A 126 11.23 39.50 -36.11
CA LYS A 126 12.46 40.01 -35.48
C LYS A 126 12.18 40.82 -34.21
N ALA A 127 11.11 41.59 -34.19
CA ALA A 127 10.68 42.35 -33.02
C ALA A 127 9.95 41.50 -31.95
N GLY A 128 9.71 40.21 -32.18
CA GLY A 128 8.97 39.34 -31.25
C GLY A 128 7.47 39.68 -31.14
N ILE A 129 6.89 40.41 -32.09
CA ILE A 129 5.49 40.89 -32.02
C ILE A 129 4.57 39.92 -32.75
N ARG A 130 3.76 39.16 -32.00
CA ARG A 130 2.70 38.31 -32.55
C ARG A 130 1.38 39.06 -32.65
N THR A 131 0.66 38.85 -33.75
CA THR A 131 -0.66 39.46 -34.01
C THR A 131 -1.76 38.43 -33.78
N PRO A 132 -2.73 38.67 -32.87
CA PRO A 132 -3.84 37.76 -32.60
C PRO A 132 -4.92 37.83 -33.69
N ILE A 133 -5.49 36.69 -34.07
CA ILE A 133 -6.60 36.59 -35.01
C ILE A 133 -7.44 35.32 -34.74
N LYS A 134 -8.72 35.32 -35.12
CA LYS A 134 -9.55 34.10 -35.10
C LYS A 134 -8.94 33.01 -36.00
N ALA A 135 -8.94 31.76 -35.55
CA ALA A 135 -8.38 30.62 -36.28
C ALA A 135 -8.96 30.48 -37.70
N GLY A 136 -10.29 30.53 -37.86
CA GLY A 136 -10.91 30.48 -39.19
C GLY A 136 -10.47 31.61 -40.13
N LYS A 137 -10.21 32.83 -39.61
CA LYS A 137 -9.66 33.94 -40.42
C LYS A 137 -8.20 33.69 -40.80
N TYR A 138 -7.41 33.10 -39.90
CA TYR A 138 -6.03 32.70 -40.19
C TYR A 138 -5.99 31.62 -41.30
N LEU A 139 -6.78 30.57 -41.14
CA LEU A 139 -6.90 29.48 -42.12
C LEU A 139 -7.37 30.00 -43.48
N LYS A 140 -8.44 30.82 -43.52
CA LYS A 140 -8.90 31.43 -44.78
C LYS A 140 -7.83 32.29 -45.45
N LYS A 141 -7.00 32.99 -44.68
CA LYS A 141 -5.95 33.87 -45.21
C LYS A 141 -4.75 33.10 -45.80
N TYR A 142 -4.35 31.99 -45.19
CA TYR A 142 -3.08 31.30 -45.54
C TYR A 142 -3.26 29.90 -46.16
N PHE A 143 -4.47 29.35 -46.06
CA PHE A 143 -4.83 28.01 -46.51
C PHE A 143 -6.18 28.00 -47.26
N GLY A 144 -6.77 29.15 -47.58
CA GLY A 144 -8.06 29.23 -48.28
C GLY A 144 -8.02 28.78 -49.75
N ASP A 145 -6.82 28.57 -50.30
CA ASP A 145 -6.59 27.99 -51.62
C ASP A 145 -6.62 26.44 -51.62
N VAL A 146 -6.48 25.83 -50.45
CA VAL A 146 -6.43 24.35 -50.30
C VAL A 146 -7.54 23.79 -49.41
N LEU A 147 -8.13 24.62 -48.55
CA LEU A 147 -9.22 24.26 -47.66
C LEU A 147 -10.51 24.90 -48.14
N SER A 148 -11.59 24.12 -48.12
CA SER A 148 -12.95 24.62 -48.32
C SER A 148 -13.42 25.48 -47.14
N GLU A 149 -14.49 26.25 -47.35
CA GLU A 149 -15.07 27.08 -46.28
C GLU A 149 -15.59 26.24 -45.10
N GLU A 150 -16.13 25.04 -45.38
CA GLU A 150 -16.61 24.08 -44.37
C GLU A 150 -15.45 23.52 -43.54
N GLU A 151 -14.34 23.13 -44.16
CA GLU A 151 -13.13 22.68 -43.47
C GLU A 151 -12.55 23.81 -42.59
N ILE A 152 -12.47 25.04 -43.12
CA ILE A 152 -11.99 26.21 -42.36
C ILE A 152 -12.86 26.46 -41.14
N GLN A 153 -14.18 26.34 -41.27
CA GLN A 153 -15.10 26.49 -40.14
C GLN A 153 -14.86 25.39 -39.10
N THR A 154 -14.78 24.13 -39.54
CA THR A 154 -14.56 22.96 -38.69
C THR A 154 -13.25 23.09 -37.90
N TYR A 155 -12.13 23.33 -38.58
CA TYR A 155 -10.82 23.48 -37.94
C TYR A 155 -10.73 24.75 -37.07
N GLY A 156 -11.47 25.79 -37.43
CA GLY A 156 -11.64 26.98 -36.59
C GLY A 156 -12.33 26.67 -35.26
N ILE A 157 -13.35 25.81 -35.28
CA ILE A 157 -14.04 25.33 -34.08
C ILE A 157 -13.12 24.43 -33.26
N GLU A 158 -12.40 23.49 -33.89
CA GLU A 158 -11.43 22.62 -33.20
C GLU A 158 -10.37 23.44 -32.44
N TRP A 159 -9.83 24.48 -33.07
CA TRP A 159 -8.90 25.40 -32.41
C TRP A 159 -9.54 26.11 -31.22
N GLN A 160 -10.76 26.62 -31.39
CA GLN A 160 -11.48 27.27 -30.30
C GLN A 160 -11.75 26.29 -29.16
N GLN A 161 -12.13 25.05 -29.45
CA GLN A 161 -12.34 24.02 -28.44
C GLN A 161 -11.04 23.68 -27.71
N ALA A 162 -9.91 23.62 -28.42
CA ALA A 162 -8.61 23.29 -27.82
C ALA A 162 -8.03 24.43 -26.97
N PHE A 163 -8.25 25.70 -27.33
CA PHE A 163 -7.52 26.83 -26.74
C PHE A 163 -8.39 27.93 -26.13
N SER A 164 -9.73 27.79 -26.17
CA SER A 164 -10.58 28.67 -25.38
C SER A 164 -10.61 28.17 -23.94
N PRO A 165 -10.50 29.06 -22.94
CA PRO A 165 -10.64 28.69 -21.55
C PRO A 165 -11.98 27.98 -21.37
N ALA A 166 -11.95 26.85 -20.70
CA ALA A 166 -13.18 26.23 -20.25
C ALA A 166 -13.83 27.12 -19.18
N VAL A 167 -15.13 26.91 -18.94
CA VAL A 167 -15.81 27.57 -17.82
C VAL A 167 -15.21 26.99 -16.55
N LEU A 168 -14.41 27.80 -15.85
CA LEU A 168 -13.82 27.43 -14.57
C LEU A 168 -14.91 27.37 -13.51
N LYS A 169 -15.05 26.20 -12.90
CA LYS A 169 -15.85 25.99 -11.68
C LYS A 169 -14.90 25.67 -10.53
N VAL A 170 -15.18 26.20 -9.35
CA VAL A 170 -14.43 25.93 -8.11
C VAL A 170 -15.44 25.61 -7.03
N THR A 171 -15.27 24.48 -6.38
CA THR A 171 -16.18 24.03 -5.33
C THR A 171 -15.43 23.61 -4.07
N GLN A 172 -16.07 23.86 -2.92
CA GLN A 172 -15.71 23.32 -1.61
C GLN A 172 -16.88 22.51 -1.02
N ASP A 173 -17.89 22.20 -1.83
CA ASP A 173 -19.03 21.37 -1.45
C ASP A 173 -18.67 19.89 -1.56
N ALA A 174 -18.95 19.12 -0.51
CA ALA A 174 -18.53 17.71 -0.44
C ALA A 174 -19.21 16.84 -1.50
N ASP A 175 -20.50 17.06 -1.77
CA ASP A 175 -21.27 16.26 -2.72
C ASP A 175 -20.86 16.58 -4.16
N GLU A 176 -20.60 17.86 -4.46
CA GLU A 176 -20.08 18.26 -5.76
C GLU A 176 -18.66 17.73 -5.99
N ILE A 177 -17.79 17.78 -4.97
CA ILE A 177 -16.42 17.24 -5.05
C ILE A 177 -16.44 15.74 -5.36
N GLU A 178 -17.28 14.96 -4.66
CA GLU A 178 -17.45 13.53 -4.91
C GLU A 178 -17.86 13.26 -6.35
N LYS A 179 -18.92 13.91 -6.84
CA LYS A 179 -19.39 13.74 -8.23
C LYS A 179 -18.32 14.08 -9.27
N VAL A 180 -17.53 15.13 -9.04
CA VAL A 180 -16.41 15.51 -9.92
C VAL A 180 -15.31 14.44 -9.91
N TYR A 181 -15.11 13.75 -8.78
CA TYR A 181 -14.15 12.65 -8.70
C TYR A 181 -14.64 11.40 -9.42
N GLU A 182 -15.90 11.01 -9.22
CA GLU A 182 -16.56 9.83 -9.80
C GLU A 182 -16.74 9.95 -11.33
N ASN A 183 -17.23 11.11 -11.80
CA ASN A 183 -17.58 11.32 -13.21
C ASN A 183 -16.49 12.05 -14.00
N GLY A 184 -15.37 12.36 -13.35
CA GLY A 184 -14.28 13.11 -13.93
C GLY A 184 -13.24 12.26 -14.66
N PRO A 185 -12.05 12.81 -14.94
CA PRO A 185 -10.98 12.07 -15.59
C PRO A 185 -10.49 10.92 -14.70
N ARG A 186 -10.08 9.82 -15.34
CA ARG A 186 -9.61 8.61 -14.65
C ARG A 186 -8.51 8.91 -13.64
N SER A 187 -8.68 8.40 -12.43
CA SER A 187 -7.68 8.39 -11.37
C SER A 187 -7.92 7.19 -10.44
N CYS A 188 -7.01 6.93 -9.51
CA CYS A 188 -7.25 5.93 -8.45
C CYS A 188 -8.42 6.31 -7.53
N MET A 189 -8.77 7.60 -7.47
CA MET A 189 -9.87 8.13 -6.66
C MET A 189 -11.13 8.37 -7.52
N ALA A 190 -11.33 7.63 -8.61
CA ALA A 190 -12.49 7.83 -9.50
C ALA A 190 -13.61 6.80 -9.32
N GLY A 191 -13.50 5.92 -8.32
CA GLY A 191 -14.56 4.98 -7.97
C GLY A 191 -15.68 5.65 -7.20
N GLU A 192 -16.83 4.99 -7.10
CA GLU A 192 -17.91 5.38 -6.17
C GLU A 192 -17.46 5.18 -4.71
N ALA A 193 -18.19 5.75 -3.74
CA ALA A 193 -17.88 5.60 -2.32
C ALA A 193 -17.62 4.14 -1.88
N ASP A 194 -18.43 3.19 -2.38
CA ASP A 194 -18.35 1.75 -2.06
C ASP A 194 -17.08 1.07 -2.61
N ALA A 195 -16.34 1.73 -3.50
CA ALA A 195 -15.05 1.23 -4.00
C ALA A 195 -13.89 1.44 -2.99
N PHE A 196 -14.14 2.15 -1.88
CA PHE A 196 -13.14 2.49 -0.87
C PHE A 196 -13.49 1.85 0.48
N ALA A 197 -12.50 1.78 1.37
CA ALA A 197 -12.68 1.13 2.66
C ALA A 197 -13.40 2.00 3.71
N GLY A 198 -13.50 3.31 3.49
CA GLY A 198 -14.22 4.24 4.36
C GLY A 198 -15.74 4.27 4.10
N ASP A 199 -16.49 4.94 4.96
CA ASP A 199 -17.96 5.03 4.87
C ASP A 199 -18.47 6.07 3.86
N CYS A 200 -17.56 6.81 3.24
CA CYS A 200 -17.87 7.82 2.23
C CYS A 200 -16.71 7.97 1.24
N HIS A 201 -16.98 8.61 0.11
CA HIS A 201 -15.94 8.85 -0.88
C HIS A 201 -14.78 9.70 -0.29
N PRO A 202 -13.52 9.26 -0.39
CA PRO A 202 -12.40 9.88 0.33
C PRO A 202 -12.11 11.32 -0.12
N ALA A 203 -12.40 11.69 -1.36
CA ALA A 203 -12.21 13.06 -1.83
C ALA A 203 -13.08 14.10 -1.10
N ARG A 204 -14.16 13.69 -0.41
CA ARG A 204 -15.00 14.58 0.39
C ARG A 204 -14.20 15.36 1.43
N VAL A 205 -13.03 14.85 1.86
CA VAL A 205 -12.19 15.60 2.82
C VAL A 205 -11.74 16.97 2.32
N TYR A 206 -11.67 17.16 1.00
CA TYR A 206 -11.29 18.44 0.41
C TYR A 206 -12.34 19.53 0.64
N ALA A 207 -13.57 19.18 1.06
CA ALA A 207 -14.59 20.13 1.53
C ALA A 207 -14.25 20.73 2.92
N GLY A 208 -12.96 20.83 3.25
CA GLY A 208 -12.46 21.54 4.43
C GLY A 208 -12.51 23.06 4.23
N PRO A 209 -12.09 23.83 5.25
CA PRO A 209 -12.19 25.28 5.20
C PRO A 209 -11.21 25.93 4.22
N ASP A 210 -10.11 25.26 3.87
CA ASP A 210 -9.01 25.86 3.10
C ASP A 210 -8.94 25.36 1.65
N LEU A 211 -9.22 24.09 1.41
CA LEU A 211 -9.05 23.46 0.10
C LEU A 211 -10.37 23.34 -0.65
N GLY A 212 -10.26 23.14 -1.96
CA GLY A 212 -11.37 22.85 -2.85
C GLY A 212 -10.87 22.24 -4.15
N ILE A 213 -11.80 21.96 -5.05
CA ILE A 213 -11.51 21.39 -6.37
C ILE A 213 -11.91 22.41 -7.45
N ALA A 214 -10.96 22.73 -8.31
CA ALA A 214 -11.23 23.43 -9.56
C ALA A 214 -11.42 22.42 -10.67
N TYR A 215 -12.42 22.63 -11.52
CA TYR A 215 -12.73 21.73 -12.62
C TYR A 215 -13.35 22.45 -13.83
N CYS A 216 -13.40 21.75 -14.94
CA CYS A 216 -13.99 22.17 -16.20
C CYS A 216 -15.09 21.19 -16.64
N GLY A 217 -16.10 21.68 -17.35
CA GLY A 217 -17.23 20.88 -17.81
C GLY A 217 -18.41 20.91 -16.85
N GLU A 218 -19.36 19.99 -17.03
CA GLU A 218 -20.44 19.78 -16.09
C GLU A 218 -19.99 18.86 -14.95
N THR A 219 -20.65 18.93 -13.80
CA THR A 219 -20.28 18.15 -12.61
C THR A 219 -20.30 16.64 -12.89
N ASP A 220 -21.29 16.20 -13.68
CA ASP A 220 -21.47 14.79 -14.09
C ASP A 220 -20.62 14.41 -15.33
N GLU A 221 -19.81 15.33 -15.86
CA GLU A 221 -18.94 15.09 -17.01
C GLU A 221 -17.71 16.01 -16.94
N ALA A 222 -17.04 16.01 -15.79
CA ALA A 222 -15.89 16.88 -15.57
C ALA A 222 -14.74 16.47 -16.50
N THR A 223 -14.30 17.37 -17.38
CA THR A 223 -13.25 17.05 -18.37
C THR A 223 -11.85 17.25 -17.84
N ALA A 224 -11.69 18.02 -16.76
CA ALA A 224 -10.43 18.27 -16.08
C ALA A 224 -10.68 18.65 -14.63
N ARG A 225 -9.74 18.33 -13.73
CA ARG A 225 -9.81 18.76 -12.31
C ARG A 225 -8.43 18.92 -11.67
N CYS A 226 -8.34 19.80 -10.67
CA CYS A 226 -7.16 19.94 -9.81
C CYS A 226 -7.51 20.46 -8.40
N LEU A 227 -6.58 20.25 -7.47
CA LEU A 227 -6.67 20.76 -6.10
C LEU A 227 -6.31 22.25 -6.05
N VAL A 228 -7.11 23.03 -5.32
CA VAL A 228 -6.90 24.47 -5.16
C VAL A 228 -7.04 24.93 -3.72
N TRP A 229 -6.45 26.08 -3.41
CA TRP A 229 -6.68 26.81 -2.16
C TRP A 229 -7.29 28.18 -2.49
N PRO A 230 -8.63 28.33 -2.42
CA PRO A 230 -9.32 29.53 -2.88
C PRO A 230 -8.87 30.84 -2.22
N ALA A 231 -8.71 30.83 -0.90
CA ALA A 231 -8.27 32.01 -0.15
C ALA A 231 -6.88 32.54 -0.57
N LYS A 232 -5.99 31.64 -1.03
CA LYS A 232 -4.65 32.00 -1.51
C LYS A 232 -4.56 32.19 -3.02
N LYS A 233 -5.61 31.85 -3.77
CA LYS A 233 -5.62 31.76 -5.25
C LYS A 233 -4.44 30.95 -5.81
N VAL A 234 -4.17 29.79 -5.23
CA VAL A 234 -3.16 28.83 -5.73
C VAL A 234 -3.81 27.52 -6.17
N TYR A 235 -3.28 26.93 -7.23
CA TYR A 235 -3.62 25.56 -7.67
C TYR A 235 -2.38 24.67 -7.64
N TYR A 236 -2.55 23.37 -7.39
CA TYR A 236 -1.42 22.43 -7.46
C TYR A 236 -1.27 21.90 -8.89
N PRO A 237 -0.09 22.02 -9.54
CA PRO A 237 0.13 21.71 -10.96
C PRO A 237 0.27 20.20 -11.21
N LYS A 238 -0.60 19.40 -10.60
CA LYS A 238 -0.78 17.98 -10.88
C LYS A 238 -2.19 17.78 -11.39
N TRP A 239 -2.28 17.31 -12.63
CA TRP A 239 -3.48 17.46 -13.41
C TRP A 239 -4.05 16.13 -13.87
N TYR A 240 -5.37 16.12 -14.01
CA TYR A 240 -6.12 15.02 -14.59
C TYR A 240 -7.04 15.58 -15.67
N GLY A 241 -7.07 14.96 -16.86
CA GLY A 241 -7.93 15.35 -17.98
C GLY A 241 -7.40 16.50 -18.85
N ASP A 242 -8.30 17.34 -19.36
CA ASP A 242 -8.08 18.50 -20.25
C ASP A 242 -7.41 19.68 -19.52
N TYR A 243 -6.20 19.43 -19.01
CA TYR A 243 -5.55 20.31 -18.05
C TYR A 243 -5.12 21.66 -18.63
N HIS A 244 -4.74 21.71 -19.91
CA HIS A 244 -4.31 22.96 -20.54
C HIS A 244 -5.42 24.02 -20.48
N ARG A 245 -6.68 23.61 -20.69
CA ARG A 245 -7.82 24.53 -20.65
C ARG A 245 -8.21 24.93 -19.24
N LEU A 246 -8.07 24.01 -18.28
CA LEU A 246 -8.26 24.33 -16.86
C LEU A 246 -7.19 25.31 -16.36
N GLU A 247 -5.92 25.06 -16.67
CA GLU A 247 -4.80 25.95 -16.32
C GLU A 247 -4.99 27.34 -16.93
N MET A 248 -5.28 27.44 -18.23
CA MET A 248 -5.58 28.73 -18.86
C MET A 248 -6.76 29.46 -18.21
N ALA A 249 -7.81 28.74 -17.80
CA ALA A 249 -8.97 29.34 -17.14
C ALA A 249 -8.64 29.82 -15.71
N LEU A 250 -7.82 29.07 -14.97
CA LEU A 250 -7.29 29.45 -13.65
C LEU A 250 -6.40 30.70 -13.75
N GLU A 251 -5.41 30.70 -14.64
CA GLU A 251 -4.53 31.86 -14.86
C GLU A 251 -5.33 33.11 -15.26
N ALA A 252 -6.30 32.96 -16.17
CA ALA A 252 -7.19 34.04 -16.57
C ALA A 252 -8.06 34.57 -15.41
N ALA A 253 -8.42 33.71 -14.45
CA ALA A 253 -9.12 34.09 -13.22
C ALA A 253 -8.19 34.63 -12.11
N GLY A 254 -6.89 34.76 -12.40
CA GLY A 254 -5.88 35.34 -11.52
C GLY A 254 -5.35 34.36 -10.47
N TRP A 255 -5.43 33.05 -10.74
CA TRP A 255 -4.77 32.04 -9.93
C TRP A 255 -3.32 31.85 -10.37
N ARG A 256 -2.46 31.43 -9.45
CA ARG A 256 -1.08 31.04 -9.78
C ARG A 256 -0.85 29.57 -9.52
N ALA A 257 0.08 28.97 -10.25
CA ALA A 257 0.63 27.68 -9.89
C ALA A 257 1.28 27.77 -8.49
N GLY A 258 0.95 26.80 -7.64
CA GLY A 258 1.51 26.64 -6.31
C GLY A 258 2.46 25.45 -6.24
N GLU A 259 3.35 25.48 -5.26
CA GLU A 259 4.21 24.35 -4.92
C GLU A 259 3.68 23.63 -3.68
N LYS A 260 4.23 22.44 -3.37
CA LYS A 260 3.89 21.69 -2.15
C LYS A 260 3.90 22.59 -0.91
N ALA A 261 4.90 23.47 -0.79
CA ALA A 261 5.05 24.37 0.33
C ALA A 261 3.91 25.39 0.49
N ASP A 262 3.24 25.81 -0.60
CA ASP A 262 2.11 26.74 -0.55
C ASP A 262 0.88 26.14 0.14
N PHE A 263 0.77 24.80 0.11
CA PHE A 263 -0.32 24.03 0.69
C PHE A 263 -0.02 23.54 2.12
N ASN A 264 1.16 23.84 2.68
CA ASN A 264 1.45 23.56 4.08
C ASN A 264 0.46 24.27 5.00
N GLY A 265 -0.05 23.55 5.99
CA GLY A 265 -1.02 24.06 6.96
C GLY A 265 -2.46 24.13 6.44
N ALA A 266 -2.74 23.70 5.21
CA ALA A 266 -4.10 23.60 4.73
C ALA A 266 -4.89 22.58 5.55
N ARG A 267 -6.12 22.94 5.92
CA ARG A 267 -7.04 22.09 6.67
C ARG A 267 -8.00 21.36 5.74
N ILE A 268 -8.09 20.06 5.90
CA ILE A 268 -9.10 19.18 5.29
C ILE A 268 -10.03 18.64 6.38
N GLN A 269 -11.23 18.18 5.99
CA GLN A 269 -12.19 17.61 6.94
C GLN A 269 -11.59 16.43 7.70
N ARG A 270 -11.94 16.34 8.98
CA ARG A 270 -11.59 15.22 9.85
C ARG A 270 -12.71 14.18 9.78
N ILE A 271 -12.54 13.17 8.94
CA ILE A 271 -13.47 12.03 8.85
C ILE A 271 -12.79 10.81 9.49
N TYR A 272 -13.08 10.58 10.77
CA TYR A 272 -12.51 9.50 11.55
C TYR A 272 -13.56 8.40 11.76
N ASN A 273 -13.19 7.15 11.46
CA ASN A 273 -14.00 5.99 11.76
C ASN A 273 -13.53 5.42 13.11
N GLU A 274 -14.38 5.52 14.13
CA GLU A 274 -14.06 5.09 15.50
C GLU A 274 -14.04 3.57 15.64
N ASP A 275 -14.86 2.84 14.87
CA ASP A 275 -15.02 1.39 14.98
C ASP A 275 -13.80 0.62 14.46
N ASP A 276 -13.20 1.14 13.38
CA ASP A 276 -12.08 0.53 12.69
C ASP A 276 -10.74 1.27 12.94
N ASP A 277 -10.74 2.37 13.69
CA ASP A 277 -9.57 3.20 14.06
C ASP A 277 -8.73 3.67 12.85
N PHE A 278 -9.38 4.36 11.91
CA PHE A 278 -8.69 4.99 10.77
C PHE A 278 -9.36 6.29 10.33
N TYR A 279 -8.62 7.11 9.58
CA TYR A 279 -9.13 8.28 8.89
C TYR A 279 -9.48 7.96 7.45
N THR A 280 -10.67 8.37 7.01
CA THR A 280 -11.01 8.40 5.58
C THR A 280 -10.28 9.57 4.94
N VAL A 281 -9.34 9.28 4.05
CA VAL A 281 -8.49 10.27 3.36
C VAL A 281 -8.18 9.80 1.94
N PRO A 282 -8.13 10.69 0.94
CA PRO A 282 -7.76 10.31 -0.41
C PRO A 282 -6.25 10.18 -0.52
N TYR A 283 -5.80 9.66 -1.66
CA TYR A 283 -4.44 9.91 -2.09
C TYR A 283 -4.24 11.43 -2.27
N VAL A 284 -3.46 12.06 -1.39
CA VAL A 284 -3.20 13.50 -1.43
C VAL A 284 -1.95 13.76 -2.28
N ASP A 285 -2.13 14.55 -3.34
CA ASP A 285 -1.08 14.84 -4.30
C ASP A 285 0.00 15.79 -3.80
N THR A 286 -0.37 16.65 -2.84
CA THR A 286 0.51 17.69 -2.30
C THR A 286 1.38 17.17 -1.16
N HIS A 287 0.87 16.31 -0.28
CA HIS A 287 1.53 15.94 0.96
C HIS A 287 1.40 14.45 1.26
N ASP A 288 2.41 13.92 1.96
CA ASP A 288 2.45 12.52 2.36
C ASP A 288 1.87 12.33 3.78
N TRP A 289 1.81 13.41 4.57
CA TRP A 289 1.44 13.39 5.98
C TRP A 289 0.51 14.55 6.36
N ALA A 290 -0.32 14.29 7.36
CA ALA A 290 -1.08 15.29 8.11
C ALA A 290 -0.99 15.06 9.62
N SER A 291 -1.35 16.09 10.38
CA SER A 291 -1.59 16.01 11.83
C SER A 291 -3.07 16.26 12.13
N ASP A 292 -3.62 15.58 13.12
CA ASP A 292 -4.96 15.86 13.65
C ASP A 292 -4.87 16.96 14.72
N ASN A 293 -5.70 18.00 14.61
CA ASN A 293 -5.81 19.06 15.61
C ASN A 293 -7.12 18.98 16.43
N GLY A 294 -7.91 17.91 16.26
CA GLY A 294 -9.19 17.67 16.91
C GLY A 294 -10.41 18.11 16.09
N GLU A 295 -10.25 19.05 15.16
CA GLU A 295 -11.33 19.54 14.29
C GLU A 295 -11.07 19.23 12.82
N PHE A 296 -9.81 19.32 12.38
CA PHE A 296 -9.37 19.13 11.01
C PHE A 296 -8.09 18.30 10.95
N LEU A 297 -7.83 17.70 9.79
CA LEU A 297 -6.49 17.24 9.47
C LEU A 297 -5.71 18.37 8.80
N VAL A 298 -4.51 18.64 9.28
CA VAL A 298 -3.64 19.72 8.83
C VAL A 298 -2.50 19.16 7.99
N LEU A 299 -2.47 19.51 6.71
CA LEU A 299 -1.45 19.04 5.76
C LEU A 299 -0.05 19.55 6.12
N GLY A 300 0.95 18.68 6.06
CA GLY A 300 2.34 19.06 6.30
C GLY A 300 3.08 18.03 7.13
N ARG A 301 3.43 18.40 8.38
CA ARG A 301 4.08 17.49 9.33
C ARG A 301 3.02 16.78 10.17
N GLY A 302 3.20 15.48 10.41
CA GLY A 302 2.36 14.70 11.30
C GLY A 302 2.61 13.20 11.15
N ASN A 303 1.68 12.40 11.67
CA ASN A 303 1.75 10.94 11.76
C ASN A 303 0.62 10.23 10.99
N ILE A 304 -0.26 10.97 10.32
CA ILE A 304 -1.35 10.41 9.52
C ILE A 304 -0.88 10.35 8.07
N TYR A 305 -0.74 9.16 7.51
CA TYR A 305 -0.27 8.94 6.14
C TYR A 305 -1.38 9.20 5.12
N LEU A 306 -1.05 9.80 3.97
CA LEU A 306 -2.03 10.29 2.98
C LEU A 306 -1.81 9.75 1.55
N ARG A 307 -1.10 8.62 1.41
CA ARG A 307 -0.67 8.11 0.09
C ARG A 307 -1.20 6.73 -0.24
N GLU A 308 -2.10 6.21 0.58
CA GLU A 308 -2.84 5.00 0.22
C GLU A 308 -3.89 5.31 -0.84
N THR A 309 -4.14 4.33 -1.70
CA THR A 309 -5.15 4.43 -2.76
C THR A 309 -6.47 3.77 -2.40
N ASN A 310 -6.58 3.22 -1.19
CA ASN A 310 -7.78 2.53 -0.69
C ASN A 310 -8.80 3.49 -0.01
N GLY A 311 -8.51 4.79 0.01
CA GLY A 311 -9.36 5.81 0.63
C GLY A 311 -9.19 5.99 2.13
N THR A 312 -8.09 5.49 2.71
CA THR A 312 -7.80 5.61 4.16
C THR A 312 -6.34 5.96 4.43
N ASN A 313 -5.97 6.17 5.70
CA ASN A 313 -4.57 6.40 6.12
C ASN A 313 -3.80 5.11 6.45
N SER A 314 -4.36 3.93 6.16
CA SER A 314 -3.80 2.62 6.48
C SER A 314 -3.94 1.70 5.28
N ASP A 315 -2.94 0.89 4.94
CA ASP A 315 -2.99 -0.05 3.81
C ASP A 315 -4.06 -1.15 4.02
N ASN A 316 -4.24 -1.58 5.27
CA ASN A 316 -5.22 -2.60 5.64
C ASN A 316 -6.16 -2.13 6.77
N PRO A 317 -7.06 -1.17 6.48
CA PRO A 317 -7.90 -0.51 7.47
C PRO A 317 -8.94 -1.46 8.08
N ARG A 318 -9.16 -2.66 7.52
CA ARG A 318 -10.08 -3.69 8.07
C ARG A 318 -9.44 -5.06 8.36
N GLY A 319 -8.21 -5.32 7.93
CA GLY A 319 -7.57 -6.63 8.09
C GLY A 319 -6.58 -6.71 9.24
N GLY A 320 -6.89 -6.12 10.40
CA GLY A 320 -6.23 -6.49 11.65
C GLY A 320 -6.97 -7.68 12.28
N CYS A 321 -6.25 -8.65 12.84
CA CYS A 321 -6.87 -9.67 13.68
C CYS A 321 -7.38 -9.01 14.98
N ARG A 322 -8.53 -9.45 15.48
CA ARG A 322 -9.05 -9.04 16.80
C ARG A 322 -8.63 -10.07 17.83
N CYS A 323 -8.27 -9.61 19.02
CA CYS A 323 -8.00 -10.51 20.14
C CYS A 323 -9.28 -11.26 20.50
N ALA A 324 -9.23 -12.59 20.57
CA ALA A 324 -10.40 -13.41 20.93
C ALA A 324 -10.97 -13.04 22.31
N ASP A 325 -10.12 -12.69 23.28
CA ASP A 325 -10.56 -12.43 24.66
C ASP A 325 -11.08 -11.02 24.93
N CYS A 326 -10.36 -10.00 24.45
CA CYS A 326 -10.67 -8.61 24.77
C CYS A 326 -11.21 -7.80 23.58
N GLU A 327 -11.37 -8.44 22.42
CA GLU A 327 -11.87 -7.87 21.16
C GLU A 327 -11.06 -6.69 20.60
N ARG A 328 -9.97 -6.31 21.28
CA ARG A 328 -9.07 -5.24 20.84
C ARG A 328 -8.41 -5.64 19.53
N ARG A 329 -8.29 -4.67 18.64
CA ARG A 329 -7.62 -4.84 17.37
C ARG A 329 -6.11 -4.94 17.57
N MET A 330 -5.50 -5.88 16.87
CA MET A 330 -4.07 -6.11 16.89
C MET A 330 -3.50 -5.90 15.50
N ARG A 331 -2.24 -5.48 15.45
CA ARG A 331 -1.44 -5.62 14.22
C ARG A 331 -1.05 -7.08 14.08
N GLU A 332 -0.89 -7.55 12.85
CA GLU A 332 -0.54 -8.94 12.56
C GLU A 332 0.72 -9.40 13.33
N GLY A 333 1.72 -8.52 13.48
CA GLY A 333 2.95 -8.78 14.24
C GLY A 333 2.82 -8.70 15.78
N ASP A 334 1.70 -8.21 16.30
CA ASP A 334 1.43 -8.09 17.74
C ASP A 334 0.46 -9.17 18.26
N SER A 335 0.00 -10.05 17.36
CA SER A 335 -0.88 -11.16 17.68
C SER A 335 -0.11 -12.43 17.99
N ILE A 336 -0.61 -13.22 18.96
CA ILE A 336 -0.10 -14.54 19.30
C ILE A 336 -1.16 -15.56 18.91
N TYR A 337 -0.78 -16.53 18.08
CA TYR A 337 -1.65 -17.61 17.66
C TYR A 337 -1.71 -18.71 18.72
N VAL A 338 -2.91 -19.11 19.10
CA VAL A 338 -3.18 -20.18 20.08
C VAL A 338 -3.66 -21.42 19.32
N ASP A 339 -2.74 -22.36 19.09
CA ASP A 339 -3.00 -23.59 18.31
C ASP A 339 -4.11 -24.48 18.91
N SER A 340 -4.38 -24.36 20.22
CA SER A 340 -5.41 -25.17 20.89
C SER A 340 -6.84 -24.70 20.62
N SER A 341 -7.06 -23.41 20.34
CA SER A 341 -8.38 -22.85 20.02
C SER A 341 -8.50 -22.32 18.59
N ASP A 342 -7.42 -22.36 17.80
CA ASP A 342 -7.35 -21.80 16.43
C ASP A 342 -7.69 -20.30 16.40
N GLU A 343 -7.20 -19.55 17.38
CA GLU A 343 -7.51 -18.14 17.59
C GLU A 343 -6.25 -17.28 17.75
N TYR A 344 -6.41 -15.96 17.68
CA TYR A 344 -5.35 -14.98 17.92
C TYR A 344 -5.68 -14.15 19.17
N VAL A 345 -4.71 -14.00 20.06
CA VAL A 345 -4.82 -13.18 21.27
C VAL A 345 -3.72 -12.14 21.37
N CYS A 346 -3.98 -11.07 22.12
CA CYS A 346 -3.00 -10.01 22.33
C CYS A 346 -1.98 -10.44 23.38
N ARG A 347 -0.81 -9.79 23.37
CA ARG A 347 0.26 -10.08 24.33
C ARG A 347 -0.20 -9.96 25.79
N ASP A 348 -1.06 -8.99 26.10
CA ASP A 348 -1.56 -8.77 27.46
C ASP A 348 -2.45 -9.95 27.90
N CYS A 349 -3.47 -10.31 27.11
CA CYS A 349 -4.33 -11.46 27.39
C CYS A 349 -3.55 -12.77 27.43
N TYR A 350 -2.56 -12.95 26.54
CA TYR A 350 -1.67 -14.10 26.56
C TYR A 350 -0.92 -14.23 27.88
N ALA A 351 -0.36 -13.14 28.40
CA ALA A 351 0.41 -13.17 29.64
C ALA A 351 -0.46 -13.40 30.89
N ASP A 352 -1.74 -13.00 30.83
CA ASP A 352 -2.64 -13.04 31.97
C ASP A 352 -3.47 -14.33 32.09
N SER A 353 -3.67 -15.07 31.00
CA SER A 353 -4.66 -16.17 30.95
C SER A 353 -4.24 -17.40 30.13
N TYR A 354 -2.96 -17.50 29.76
CA TYR A 354 -2.46 -18.64 28.99
C TYR A 354 -1.14 -19.18 29.55
N PHE A 355 -0.91 -20.47 29.34
CA PHE A 355 0.32 -21.17 29.68
C PHE A 355 0.79 -22.10 28.56
N THR A 356 2.09 -22.41 28.55
CA THR A 356 2.67 -23.42 27.65
C THR A 356 2.71 -24.76 28.37
N CYS A 357 1.99 -25.76 27.86
CA CYS A 357 1.97 -27.10 28.46
C CYS A 357 3.32 -27.81 28.24
N ASP A 358 3.95 -28.25 29.33
CA ASP A 358 5.28 -28.89 29.32
C ASP A 358 5.28 -30.29 28.65
N ILE A 359 4.11 -30.87 28.39
CA ILE A 359 3.98 -32.17 27.71
C ILE A 359 3.91 -32.00 26.20
N THR A 360 3.14 -31.03 25.72
CA THR A 360 2.84 -30.87 24.29
C THR A 360 3.61 -29.75 23.63
N ASP A 361 4.28 -28.89 24.41
CA ASP A 361 4.94 -27.65 23.97
C ASP A 361 3.99 -26.67 23.27
N ARG A 362 2.68 -26.76 23.56
CA ARG A 362 1.62 -25.92 22.98
C ARG A 362 1.03 -24.99 24.02
N VAL A 363 0.49 -23.88 23.54
CA VAL A 363 -0.19 -22.88 24.35
C VAL A 363 -1.65 -23.25 24.57
N TYR A 364 -2.11 -23.14 25.82
CA TYR A 364 -3.50 -23.34 26.23
C TYR A 364 -3.95 -22.20 27.13
N HIS A 365 -5.26 -21.95 27.13
CA HIS A 365 -5.88 -21.06 28.11
C HIS A 365 -5.85 -21.71 29.51
N ASP A 366 -5.72 -20.92 30.57
CA ASP A 366 -5.57 -21.39 31.95
C ASP A 366 -6.72 -22.26 32.43
N SER A 367 -7.92 -22.08 31.86
CA SER A 367 -9.08 -22.94 32.14
C SER A 367 -8.88 -24.41 31.75
N CYS A 368 -7.89 -24.71 30.91
CA CYS A 368 -7.56 -26.05 30.48
C CYS A 368 -6.38 -26.65 31.29
N SER A 369 -5.91 -25.98 32.34
CA SER A 369 -4.86 -26.51 33.21
C SER A 369 -5.39 -27.58 34.16
N VAL A 370 -4.55 -28.54 34.51
CA VAL A 370 -4.81 -29.51 35.58
C VAL A 370 -3.82 -29.32 36.72
N SER A 371 -4.18 -29.78 37.92
CA SER A 371 -3.27 -29.78 39.08
C SER A 371 -2.02 -30.61 38.75
N ALA A 372 -0.85 -29.99 38.92
CA ALA A 372 0.46 -30.57 38.63
C ALA A 372 1.48 -30.13 39.68
N PRO A 373 2.63 -30.82 39.80
CA PRO A 373 3.71 -30.45 40.70
C PRO A 373 4.27 -29.06 40.42
N ASP A 374 4.88 -28.45 41.44
CA ASP A 374 5.53 -27.15 41.31
C ASP A 374 6.53 -27.11 40.15
N GLY A 375 6.41 -26.05 39.34
CA GLY A 375 7.26 -25.85 38.16
C GLY A 375 6.81 -26.62 36.91
N TRP A 376 5.68 -27.32 36.97
CA TRP A 376 5.07 -27.98 35.83
C TRP A 376 3.68 -27.42 35.54
N THR A 377 3.38 -27.30 34.25
CA THR A 377 2.09 -26.90 33.75
C THR A 377 1.61 -27.93 32.73
N ILE A 378 0.50 -28.58 33.05
CA ILE A 378 -0.06 -29.67 32.25
C ILE A 378 -1.47 -29.28 31.84
N SER A 379 -1.79 -29.49 30.57
CA SER A 379 -3.15 -29.27 30.06
C SER A 379 -3.98 -30.54 30.16
N GLU A 380 -5.29 -30.38 30.33
CA GLU A 380 -6.27 -31.48 30.26
C GLU A 380 -6.14 -32.26 28.94
N HIS A 381 -5.86 -31.58 27.83
CA HIS A 381 -5.60 -32.24 26.55
C HIS A 381 -4.41 -33.21 26.60
N ALA A 382 -3.37 -32.88 27.39
CA ALA A 382 -2.22 -33.75 27.56
C ALA A 382 -2.61 -35.04 28.30
N THR A 383 -3.45 -34.94 29.33
CA THR A 383 -3.91 -36.09 30.13
C THR A 383 -4.81 -37.04 29.34
N GLU A 384 -5.61 -36.51 28.42
CA GLU A 384 -6.48 -37.31 27.57
C GLU A 384 -5.73 -38.05 26.46
N ARG A 385 -4.85 -37.32 25.75
CA ARG A 385 -4.28 -37.78 24.48
C ARG A 385 -2.88 -38.40 24.61
N TYR A 386 -2.14 -38.03 25.65
CA TYR A 386 -0.74 -38.44 25.83
C TYR A 386 -0.55 -39.23 27.12
N ARG A 387 -1.46 -40.18 27.39
CA ARG A 387 -1.46 -41.05 28.59
C ARG A 387 -0.17 -41.85 28.83
N SER A 388 0.72 -41.99 27.84
CA SER A 388 2.04 -42.60 28.03
C SER A 388 3.10 -41.63 28.55
N ARG A 389 2.83 -40.32 28.49
CA ARG A 389 3.75 -39.23 28.89
C ARG A 389 3.37 -38.60 30.23
N VAL A 390 2.18 -38.92 30.75
CA VAL A 390 1.71 -38.47 32.05
C VAL A 390 1.00 -39.59 32.78
N PHE A 391 1.01 -39.55 34.10
CA PHE A 391 0.20 -40.41 34.96
C PHE A 391 -0.48 -39.56 36.04
N PHE A 392 -1.59 -40.05 36.58
CA PHE A 392 -2.29 -39.42 37.69
C PHE A 392 -1.88 -40.12 38.99
N CYS A 393 -1.55 -39.34 40.01
CA CYS A 393 -1.22 -39.86 41.34
C CYS A 393 -2.45 -39.73 42.23
N ASP A 394 -3.05 -40.86 42.61
CA ASP A 394 -4.24 -40.90 43.45
C ASP A 394 -3.98 -40.33 44.86
N GLY A 395 -2.75 -40.47 45.38
CA GLY A 395 -2.37 -40.00 46.71
C GLY A 395 -2.18 -38.48 46.81
N THR A 396 -1.84 -37.80 45.72
CA THR A 396 -1.61 -36.35 45.69
C THR A 396 -2.66 -35.57 44.90
N ASP A 397 -3.56 -36.25 44.19
CA ASP A 397 -4.60 -35.64 43.33
C ASP A 397 -3.98 -34.72 42.25
N MET A 398 -2.85 -35.14 41.68
CA MET A 398 -2.08 -34.38 40.68
C MET A 398 -1.64 -35.25 39.49
N TRP A 399 -1.44 -34.61 38.35
CA TRP A 399 -0.85 -35.21 37.15
C TRP A 399 0.66 -34.99 37.10
N TYR A 400 1.41 -36.04 36.77
CA TYR A 400 2.87 -36.04 36.74
C TYR A 400 3.40 -36.46 35.36
N PRO A 401 4.47 -35.85 34.86
CA PRO A 401 5.16 -36.29 33.64
C PRO A 401 5.99 -37.55 33.90
N THR A 402 5.80 -38.59 33.08
CA THR A 402 6.55 -39.86 33.18
C THR A 402 8.03 -39.72 32.82
N SER A 403 8.44 -38.60 32.22
CA SER A 403 9.85 -38.33 31.90
C SER A 403 10.68 -37.88 33.11
N ASN A 404 10.03 -37.44 34.19
CA ASN A 404 10.69 -36.82 35.33
C ASN A 404 10.31 -37.44 36.67
N PHE A 405 9.20 -38.17 36.72
CA PHE A 405 8.70 -38.82 37.91
C PHE A 405 8.44 -40.28 37.61
N ASP A 406 8.90 -41.14 38.52
CA ASP A 406 8.56 -42.55 38.56
C ASP A 406 7.27 -42.74 39.36
N TYR A 407 6.59 -43.86 39.12
CA TYR A 407 5.38 -44.23 39.85
C TYR A 407 5.37 -45.72 40.14
N VAL A 408 4.54 -46.10 41.11
CA VAL A 408 4.19 -47.48 41.39
C VAL A 408 2.69 -47.65 41.28
N THR A 409 2.26 -48.80 40.80
CA THR A 409 0.84 -49.19 40.80
C THR A 409 0.63 -50.14 41.96
N LEU A 410 -0.29 -49.80 42.86
CA LEU A 410 -0.66 -50.64 43.98
C LEU A 410 -1.50 -51.83 43.49
N ALA A 411 -1.64 -52.86 44.33
CA ALA A 411 -2.36 -54.08 43.99
C ALA A 411 -3.85 -53.85 43.64
N ASP A 412 -4.46 -52.77 44.14
CA ASP A 412 -5.84 -52.38 43.83
C ASP A 412 -5.97 -51.59 42.52
N GLY A 413 -4.85 -51.27 41.86
CA GLY A 413 -4.78 -50.52 40.60
C GLY A 413 -4.62 -49.01 40.77
N THR A 414 -4.63 -48.48 41.99
CA THR A 414 -4.28 -47.08 42.24
C THR A 414 -2.81 -46.82 41.93
N THR A 415 -2.49 -45.58 41.58
CA THR A 415 -1.14 -45.19 41.16
C THR A 415 -0.60 -44.10 42.08
N TYR A 416 0.57 -44.32 42.67
CA TYR A 416 1.27 -43.33 43.48
C TYR A 416 2.58 -42.92 42.80
N GLU A 417 2.90 -41.62 42.84
CA GLU A 417 4.25 -41.13 42.55
C GLU A 417 5.25 -41.78 43.52
N HIS A 418 6.44 -42.12 43.03
CA HIS A 418 7.36 -43.00 43.76
C HIS A 418 7.81 -42.45 45.11
N ASN A 419 8.09 -41.14 45.25
CA ASN A 419 8.45 -40.56 46.54
C ASN A 419 7.27 -40.54 47.50
N TYR A 420 6.06 -40.23 47.03
CA TYR A 420 4.85 -40.37 47.83
C TYR A 420 4.66 -41.82 48.29
N ALA A 421 4.87 -42.79 47.40
CA ALA A 421 4.75 -44.21 47.71
C ALA A 421 5.76 -44.68 48.77
N ILE A 422 6.97 -44.12 48.82
CA ILE A 422 7.96 -44.47 49.86
C ILE A 422 7.44 -44.17 51.27
N ASP A 423 6.66 -43.10 51.43
CA ASP A 423 6.16 -42.64 52.73
C ASP A 423 4.76 -43.20 53.05
N HIS A 424 3.98 -43.56 52.02
CA HIS A 424 2.56 -43.91 52.15
C HIS A 424 2.20 -45.33 51.69
N ALA A 425 3.13 -46.07 51.11
CA ALA A 425 2.94 -47.44 50.66
C ALA A 425 4.15 -48.31 51.04
N PHE A 426 4.01 -49.62 50.89
CA PHE A 426 5.10 -50.57 51.09
C PHE A 426 5.03 -51.69 50.05
N GLN A 427 6.20 -52.26 49.71
CA GLN A 427 6.27 -53.45 48.87
C GLN A 427 6.12 -54.70 49.74
N CYS A 428 5.06 -55.48 49.51
CA CYS A 428 4.82 -56.73 50.23
C CYS A 428 5.89 -57.75 49.87
N GLN A 429 6.57 -58.32 50.88
CA GLN A 429 7.67 -59.27 50.63
C GLN A 429 7.21 -60.64 50.13
N PHE A 430 5.89 -60.90 50.12
CA PHE A 430 5.32 -62.18 49.69
C PHE A 430 4.77 -62.14 48.27
N SER A 431 4.09 -61.05 47.87
CA SER A 431 3.57 -60.88 46.51
C SER A 431 4.47 -60.05 45.61
N GLU A 432 5.47 -59.36 46.16
CA GLU A 432 6.32 -58.37 45.47
C GLU A 432 5.55 -57.16 44.90
N GLU A 433 4.24 -57.06 45.18
CA GLU A 433 3.37 -55.95 44.80
C GLU A 433 3.39 -54.83 45.87
N TRP A 434 3.01 -53.62 45.47
CA TRP A 434 2.88 -52.48 46.37
C TRP A 434 1.46 -52.40 46.97
N TYR A 435 1.37 -52.05 48.24
CA TYR A 435 0.11 -51.86 48.97
C TYR A 435 0.19 -50.58 49.80
N ASP A 436 -0.96 -50.00 50.11
CA ASP A 436 -1.04 -48.84 50.98
C ASP A 436 -0.59 -49.20 52.41
N ASN A 437 0.04 -48.26 53.12
CA ASN A 437 0.50 -48.48 54.49
C ASN A 437 -0.64 -48.81 55.47
N GLU A 438 -1.88 -48.44 55.16
CA GLU A 438 -3.05 -48.85 55.94
C GLU A 438 -3.26 -50.38 55.98
N ASP A 439 -2.78 -51.10 54.95
CA ASP A 439 -2.88 -52.55 54.84
C ASP A 439 -1.66 -53.30 55.39
N MET A 440 -0.67 -52.58 55.93
CA MET A 440 0.61 -53.14 56.37
C MET A 440 0.49 -53.96 57.66
N GLY A 441 0.80 -55.25 57.56
CA GLY A 441 1.17 -56.11 58.67
C GLY A 441 2.70 -56.23 58.79
N GLN A 442 3.20 -56.45 60.00
CA GLN A 442 4.61 -56.72 60.26
C GLN A 442 4.76 -58.01 61.08
N LEU A 443 5.68 -58.88 60.67
CA LEU A 443 6.08 -60.09 61.41
C LEU A 443 7.11 -59.75 62.49
N ASP A 444 7.26 -60.64 63.47
CA ASP A 444 8.22 -60.48 64.58
C ASP A 444 9.68 -60.36 64.11
N ASP A 445 10.01 -60.92 62.95
CA ASP A 445 11.34 -60.83 62.33
C ASP A 445 11.55 -59.53 61.52
N GLY A 446 10.57 -58.64 61.54
CA GLY A 446 10.60 -57.31 60.91
C GLY A 446 10.14 -57.28 59.46
N ARG A 447 9.81 -58.43 58.85
CA ARG A 447 9.27 -58.48 57.47
C ARG A 447 7.86 -57.90 57.41
N VAL A 448 7.55 -57.19 56.33
CA VAL A 448 6.24 -56.53 56.10
C VAL A 448 5.42 -57.26 55.04
N PHE A 449 4.11 -57.33 55.23
CA PHE A 449 3.18 -58.01 54.35
C PHE A 449 1.83 -57.30 54.29
N ALA A 450 1.12 -57.47 53.17
CA ALA A 450 -0.27 -57.04 53.06
C ALA A 450 -1.19 -58.20 53.43
N TRP A 451 -2.19 -57.94 54.28
CA TRP A 451 -3.13 -58.98 54.71
C TRP A 451 -3.84 -59.66 53.54
N GLU A 452 -4.23 -58.89 52.52
CA GLU A 452 -4.92 -59.44 51.35
C GLU A 452 -4.03 -60.38 50.52
N ALA A 453 -2.74 -60.07 50.40
CA ALA A 453 -1.76 -60.93 49.72
C ALA A 453 -1.63 -62.31 50.38
N THR A 454 -1.94 -62.42 51.68
CA THR A 454 -1.87 -63.69 52.41
C THR A 454 -3.14 -64.54 52.34
N ARG A 455 -4.28 -63.99 51.87
CA ARG A 455 -5.57 -64.70 51.83
C ARG A 455 -5.64 -65.84 50.83
N HIS A 456 -4.74 -65.87 49.85
CA HIS A 456 -4.66 -66.88 48.80
C HIS A 456 -3.49 -67.86 48.98
N LEU A 457 -2.80 -67.79 50.13
CA LEU A 457 -1.73 -68.72 50.48
C LEU A 457 -2.37 -69.99 51.04
N ASP A 458 -2.74 -70.89 50.14
CA ASP A 458 -3.32 -72.21 50.45
C ASP A 458 -2.25 -73.22 50.90
N GLU A 459 -0.97 -72.87 50.84
CA GLU A 459 0.16 -73.74 51.16
C GLU A 459 0.87 -73.31 52.46
N GLN A 460 1.07 -74.30 53.33
CA GLN A 460 1.68 -74.25 54.65
C GLN A 460 3.00 -73.44 54.67
N PHE A 461 3.07 -72.42 55.51
CA PHE A 461 4.33 -71.74 55.82
C PHE A 461 5.19 -72.61 56.74
N TRP A 462 6.44 -72.85 56.34
CA TRP A 462 7.45 -73.50 57.17
C TRP A 462 8.49 -72.45 57.58
N ASP A 463 8.58 -72.16 58.87
CA ASP A 463 9.71 -71.38 59.39
C ASP A 463 10.97 -72.27 59.46
N TRP A 464 12.09 -71.74 58.97
CA TRP A 464 13.40 -72.39 59.01
C TRP A 464 14.24 -71.75 60.11
N LYS A 465 13.92 -72.10 61.37
CA LYS A 465 14.91 -72.26 62.46
C LYS A 465 14.26 -72.92 63.68
N ASP A 466 14.78 -74.10 64.02
CA ASP A 466 14.64 -74.76 65.32
C ASP A 466 13.20 -75.10 65.80
N GLY A 467 12.51 -75.96 65.05
CA GLY A 467 11.31 -76.68 65.52
C GLY A 467 10.01 -76.18 64.87
N ALA A 468 9.64 -76.79 63.74
CA ALA A 468 8.48 -76.36 62.96
C ALA A 468 7.15 -76.55 63.70
N ILE A 469 6.32 -75.50 63.72
CA ILE A 469 4.90 -75.55 64.10
C ILE A 469 4.08 -75.15 62.88
N GLU A 470 3.08 -75.98 62.57
CA GLU A 470 2.14 -75.76 61.47
C GLU A 470 1.19 -74.62 61.84
N ILE A 471 1.36 -73.47 61.21
CA ILE A 471 0.41 -72.36 61.33
C ILE A 471 -0.65 -72.57 60.25
N GLY A 472 -1.86 -72.97 60.66
CA GLY A 472 -3.00 -73.12 59.76
C GLY A 472 -3.45 -71.77 59.19
N ARG A 473 -4.36 -71.81 58.21
CA ARG A 473 -4.97 -70.64 57.56
C ARG A 473 -5.26 -69.49 58.56
N ILE A 474 -4.57 -68.37 58.38
CA ILE A 474 -4.68 -67.20 59.26
C ILE A 474 -5.86 -66.34 58.78
N ASP A 475 -7.03 -66.56 59.36
CA ASP A 475 -8.24 -65.80 59.02
C ASP A 475 -8.38 -64.49 59.81
N HIS A 476 -7.45 -64.16 60.73
CA HIS A 476 -7.54 -62.96 61.58
C HIS A 476 -6.16 -62.51 62.17
N PRO A 477 -5.88 -61.20 62.33
CA PRO A 477 -4.60 -60.68 62.85
C PRO A 477 -4.17 -61.23 64.21
N ARG A 478 -5.13 -61.36 65.14
CA ARG A 478 -4.90 -61.97 66.45
C ARG A 478 -4.56 -63.46 66.41
N GLN A 479 -4.82 -64.15 65.31
CA GLN A 479 -4.54 -65.58 65.17
C GLN A 479 -3.06 -65.81 64.87
N LEU A 480 -2.43 -64.91 64.11
CA LEU A 480 -0.98 -64.91 63.87
C LEU A 480 -0.19 -64.68 65.17
N GLU A 481 -0.58 -63.68 65.97
CA GLU A 481 0.04 -63.44 67.28
C GLU A 481 -0.15 -64.64 68.23
N LEU A 482 -1.30 -65.32 68.16
CA LEU A 482 -1.60 -66.48 69.01
C LEU A 482 -0.79 -67.72 68.58
N ASP A 483 -0.65 -67.95 67.28
CA ASP A 483 0.09 -69.09 66.72
C ASP A 483 1.61 -68.91 66.86
N LEU A 484 2.11 -67.68 66.77
CA LEU A 484 3.51 -67.34 67.09
C LEU A 484 3.79 -67.43 68.61
N ALA A 485 2.86 -66.99 69.46
CA ALA A 485 2.98 -67.12 70.92
C ALA A 485 2.88 -68.56 71.43
N LEU A 486 2.26 -69.47 70.67
CA LEU A 486 2.24 -70.92 70.93
C LEU A 486 3.51 -71.62 70.42
N ALA A 487 4.31 -70.95 69.59
CA ALA A 487 5.55 -71.47 69.01
C ALA A 487 6.85 -71.07 69.71
N ALA A 488 6.83 -70.00 70.52
CA ALA A 488 7.91 -69.63 71.44
C ALA A 488 7.80 -70.40 72.78
#